data_AF-A0A7W2HKV1-F1
#
_entry.id   AF-A0A7W2HKV1-F1
#
_cell.length_a   1.000
_cell.length_b   1.000
_cell.length_c   1.000
_cell.angle_alpha   90.00
_cell.angle_beta   90.00
_cell.angle_gamma   90.00
#
_symmetry.space_group_name_H-M   'P 1'
#
loop_
_entity.id
_entity.type
_entity.pdbx_description
1 polymer ?
#
loop_
_entity_poly.entity_id
_entity_poly.type
_entity_poly.pdbx_seq_one_letter_code
_entity_poly.pdbx_strand_id
1 'polypeptide(L)' 'MLLAFKVGDQHRYVDQAYGHELSLDVYWMSPDHVADLVSKAGLVMDARMIREPDESENPPQGQQAFFLAHKPKES' A
#
# COMPACT_ATOMS: atom_id res chain seq x y z
N MET A 1 -12.15 -5.44 -4.02
CA MET A 1 -11.16 -5.22 -2.93
C MET A 1 -10.40 -3.96 -3.26
N LEU A 2 -10.22 -3.06 -2.30
CA LEU A 2 -9.33 -1.90 -2.41
C LEU A 2 -8.15 -2.10 -1.46
N LEU A 3 -6.94 -2.08 -1.98
CA LEU A 3 -5.70 -2.19 -1.21
C LEU A 3 -4.96 -0.85 -1.27
N ALA A 4 -4.61 -0.30 -0.10
CA ALA A 4 -3.82 0.92 0.02
C ALA A 4 -2.52 0.63 0.76
N PHE A 5 -1.39 1.11 0.25
CA PHE A 5 -0.07 0.91 0.85
C PHE A 5 0.91 2.04 0.49
N LYS A 6 1.99 2.16 1.27
CA LYS A 6 3.08 3.11 1.01
C LYS A 6 4.03 2.53 -0.03
N VAL A 7 4.35 3.32 -1.04
CA VAL A 7 5.21 2.95 -2.17
C VAL A 7 6.67 3.14 -1.79
N GLY A 8 7.47 2.11 -1.96
CA GLY A 8 8.92 2.17 -1.79
C GLY A 8 9.50 0.83 -1.39
N ASP A 9 10.75 0.86 -0.97
CA ASP A 9 11.55 -0.27 -0.48
C ASP A 9 12.00 -0.07 0.98
N GLN A 10 11.43 0.93 1.64
CA GLN A 10 11.78 1.30 3.00
C GLN A 10 11.22 0.32 4.03
N HIS A 11 12.02 0.06 5.04
CA HIS A 11 11.63 -0.60 6.27
C HIS A 11 11.97 0.33 7.43
N ARG A 12 10.97 0.72 8.22
CA ARG A 12 11.16 1.63 9.35
C ARG A 12 10.54 1.07 10.63
N TYR A 13 11.30 1.19 11.71
CA TYR A 13 10.75 1.00 13.04
C TYR A 13 9.96 2.25 13.45
N VAL A 14 8.78 2.04 14.01
CA VAL A 14 7.97 3.08 14.62
C VAL A 14 7.76 2.69 16.07
N ASP A 15 8.13 3.59 16.97
CA ASP A 15 7.96 3.46 18.42
C ASP A 15 6.86 4.38 18.97
N GLN A 16 6.45 5.40 18.21
CA GLN A 16 5.40 6.34 18.60
C GLN A 16 4.51 6.68 17.40
N ALA A 17 3.21 6.41 17.50
CA ALA A 17 2.20 6.92 16.57
C ALA A 17 0.80 6.85 17.20
N TYR A 18 -0.18 7.51 16.59
CA TYR A 18 -1.57 7.56 17.09
C TYR A 18 -1.70 8.01 18.57
N GLY A 19 -0.76 8.84 19.03
CA GLY A 19 -0.75 9.39 20.39
C GLY A 19 -0.27 8.44 21.49
N HIS A 20 0.34 7.29 21.16
CA HIS A 20 0.84 6.33 22.15
C HIS A 20 2.08 5.57 21.66
N GLU A 21 2.77 4.93 22.61
CA GLU A 21 3.93 4.07 22.35
C GLU A 21 3.49 2.78 21.65
N LEU A 22 4.27 2.36 20.66
CA LEU A 22 4.07 1.14 19.91
C LEU A 22 5.43 0.53 19.52
N SER A 23 5.42 -0.65 18.92
CA SER A 23 6.64 -1.32 18.48
C SER A 23 6.33 -2.04 17.17
N LEU A 24 6.38 -1.30 16.08
CA LEU A 24 5.97 -1.77 14.76
C LEU A 24 7.09 -1.57 13.74
N ASP A 25 7.29 -2.61 12.95
CA ASP A 25 8.06 -2.56 11.73
C ASP A 25 7.13 -2.25 10.56
N VAL A 26 7.30 -1.08 9.95
CA VAL A 26 6.49 -0.61 8.83
C VAL A 26 7.26 -0.83 7.53
N TYR A 27 6.67 -1.64 6.65
CA TYR A 27 7.21 -1.98 5.34
C TYR A 27 6.50 -1.18 4.25
N TRP A 28 7.29 -0.50 3.44
CA TRP A 28 6.83 0.08 2.19
C TRP A 28 7.02 -0.96 1.10
N MET A 29 6.14 -0.94 0.10
CA MET A 29 6.07 -2.01 -0.88
C MET A 29 6.18 -1.47 -2.29
N SER A 30 6.95 -2.15 -3.13
CA SER A 30 6.97 -1.89 -4.57
C SER A 30 5.58 -2.15 -5.17
N PRO A 31 5.03 -1.21 -5.96
CA PRO A 31 3.76 -1.39 -6.64
C PRO A 31 3.74 -2.60 -7.56
N ASP A 32 4.87 -2.92 -8.20
CA ASP A 32 4.96 -4.06 -9.11
C ASP A 32 5.00 -5.38 -8.35
N HIS A 33 5.72 -5.42 -7.23
CA HIS A 33 5.70 -6.58 -6.36
C HIS A 33 4.28 -6.88 -5.83
N VAL A 34 3.55 -5.85 -5.41
CA VAL A 34 2.16 -6.04 -4.96
C VAL A 34 1.24 -6.45 -6.12
N ALA A 35 1.44 -5.93 -7.33
CA ALA A 35 0.65 -6.33 -8.49
C ALA A 35 0.86 -7.81 -8.84
N ASP A 36 2.10 -8.30 -8.75
CA ASP A 36 2.42 -9.72 -8.91
C ASP A 36 1.73 -10.58 -7.86
N LEU A 37 1.69 -10.14 -6.61
CA LEU A 37 0.98 -10.86 -5.54
C LEU A 37 -0.53 -10.92 -5.79
N VAL A 38 -1.14 -9.81 -6.25
CA VAL A 38 -2.57 -9.78 -6.61
C VAL A 38 -2.85 -10.79 -7.73
N SER A 39 -2.01 -10.82 -8.77
CA SER A 39 -2.13 -11.78 -9.86
C SER A 39 -1.97 -13.23 -9.38
N LYS A 40 -0.94 -13.51 -8.58
CA LYS A 40 -0.70 -14.85 -8.00
C LYS A 40 -1.82 -15.31 -7.08
N ALA A 41 -2.54 -14.38 -6.44
CA ALA A 41 -3.72 -14.67 -5.64
C ALA A 41 -4.97 -14.99 -6.48
N GLY A 42 -4.87 -14.99 -7.82
CA GLY A 42 -5.99 -15.24 -8.73
C GLY A 42 -7.00 -14.10 -8.78
N LEU A 43 -6.62 -12.89 -8.34
CA LEU A 43 -7.44 -11.69 -8.45
C LEU A 43 -7.16 -10.98 -9.76
N VAL A 44 -8.20 -10.40 -10.35
CA VAL A 44 -8.10 -9.56 -11.53
C VAL A 44 -7.91 -8.11 -11.08
N MET A 45 -6.87 -7.46 -11.60
CA MET A 45 -6.60 -6.04 -11.33
C MET A 45 -7.51 -5.15 -12.19
N ASP A 46 -8.30 -4.31 -11.54
CA ASP A 46 -9.21 -3.36 -12.19
C ASP A 46 -8.57 -1.99 -12.39
N ALA A 47 -7.83 -1.51 -11.38
CA ALA A 47 -7.17 -0.22 -11.43
C ALA A 47 -5.92 -0.19 -10.55
N ARG A 48 -4.88 0.52 -11.03
CA ARG A 48 -3.68 0.86 -10.26
C ARG A 48 -3.53 2.37 -10.25
N MET A 49 -3.53 2.97 -9.07
CA MET A 49 -3.25 4.39 -8.89
C MET A 49 -2.04 4.56 -7.97
N ILE A 50 -1.09 5.40 -8.36
CA ILE A 50 0.01 5.86 -7.51
C ILE A 50 -0.12 7.37 -7.44
N ARG A 51 -0.14 7.91 -6.22
CA ARG A 51 -0.22 9.36 -5.98
C ARG A 51 1.00 9.85 -5.21
N GLU A 52 1.42 11.05 -5.55
CA GLU A 52 2.33 11.83 -4.70
C GLU A 52 1.65 12.18 -3.36
N PRO A 53 2.44 12.40 -2.30
CA PRO A 53 1.91 12.99 -1.07
C PRO A 53 1.31 14.37 -1.34
N ASP A 54 0.30 14.73 -0.57
CA ASP A 54 -0.31 16.06 -0.60
C ASP A 54 0.09 16.90 0.63
N GLU A 55 -0.16 18.21 0.56
CA GLU A 55 0.20 19.17 1.62
C GLU A 55 -0.54 18.96 2.95
N SER A 56 -1.63 18.20 2.96
CA SER A 56 -2.38 17.87 4.18
C SER A 56 -1.75 16.72 4.97
N GLU A 57 -0.87 15.93 4.35
CA GLU A 57 -0.11 14.88 5.03
C GLU A 57 0.98 15.48 5.93
N ASN A 58 0.81 15.34 7.25
CA ASN A 58 1.79 15.79 8.24
C ASN A 58 2.25 14.61 9.12
N PRO A 59 3.54 14.20 9.05
CA PRO A 59 4.56 14.66 8.10
C PRO A 59 4.24 14.20 6.65
N PRO A 60 4.76 14.89 5.61
CA PRO A 60 4.67 14.40 4.24
C PRO A 60 5.32 13.01 4.17
N GLN A 61 4.57 12.02 3.71
CA GLN A 61 5.07 10.65 3.55
C GLN A 61 5.42 10.41 2.08
N GLY A 62 6.02 9.26 1.76
CA GLY A 62 6.24 8.90 0.36
C GLY A 62 4.93 8.63 -0.38
N GLN A 63 5.06 8.37 -1.68
CA GLN A 63 3.94 8.04 -2.57
C GLN A 63 3.02 6.96 -1.97
N GLN A 64 1.74 7.04 -2.29
CA GLN A 64 0.74 6.03 -1.92
C GLN A 64 0.18 5.32 -3.15
N ALA A 65 0.02 4.01 -3.05
CA ALA A 65 -0.64 3.20 -4.06
C ALA A 65 -2.02 2.77 -3.59
N PHE A 66 -2.97 2.75 -4.54
CA PHE A 66 -4.34 2.26 -4.37
C PHE A 66 -4.66 1.31 -5.51
N PHE A 67 -4.82 0.02 -5.19
CA PHE A 67 -5.15 -1.02 -6.15
C PHE A 67 -6.58 -1.49 -5.95
N LEU A 68 -7.36 -1.47 -7.02
CA LEU A 68 -8.68 -2.06 -7.06
C LEU A 68 -8.59 -3.40 -7.79
N ALA A 69 -9.10 -4.46 -7.18
CA ALA A 69 -9.11 -5.80 -7.75
C ALA A 69 -10.36 -6.57 -7.34
N HIS A 70 -10.77 -7.53 -8.16
CA HIS A 70 -11.90 -8.42 -7.89
C HIS A 70 -11.54 -9.89 -8.08
N LYS A 71 -12.36 -10.76 -7.50
CA LYS A 71 -12.32 -12.18 -7.82
C LYS A 71 -12.98 -12.39 -9.18
N PRO A 72 -12.38 -13.14 -10.11
CA PRO A 72 -13.02 -13.46 -11.37
C PRO A 72 -14.38 -14.14 -11.11
N LYS A 73 -15.37 -13.88 -11.97
CA LYS A 73 -16.62 -14.63 -11.93
C LYS A 73 -16.36 -16.05 -12.45
N GLU A 74 -16.82 -17.06 -11.72
CA GLU A 74 -16.89 -18.41 -12.27
C GLU A 74 -17.82 -18.39 -13.48
N SER A 75 -17.37 -18.99 -14.59
CA SER A 75 -18.13 -19.08 -15.85
C SER A 75 -19.03 -20.31 -15.85
#